data_AF-A0A0M2PQC6-F1
#
_entry.id   AF-A0A0M2PQC6-F1
#
_cell.length_a   1.000
_cell.length_b   1.000
_cell.length_c   1.000
_cell.angle_alpha   90.00
_cell.angle_beta   90.00
_cell.angle_gamma   90.00
#
_symmetry.space_group_name_H-M   'P 1'
#
loop_
_entity.id
_entity.type
_entity.pdbx_description
1 polymer ?
#
loop_
_entity_poly.entity_id
_entity_poly.type
_entity_poly.pdbx_seq_one_letter_code
_entity_poly.pdbx_strand_id
1 'polypeptide(L)'
;MQVWKRLRSPYHRCPACDYWLTATDIYCPNCHTLPRPHQAFLPRKLVLFTASVVAIHGICQGIAQATNPAATLGWELVWRQVLLGAGTWGAVVLGSRWLLKQSLNLEIFPPPPSPSLQDDEDKISQRLGDLAERAKPILVVQERARKITNTGQRTTIEGTLDRAMGILVSHRDRYRTKLWEIDLIRWHNALKPLIDRWPSQLQQNSEGLYHLLDTVRDRGEALLHDWEQTDLTTTAEGSKHLERLRAALVSCDRMYQDLIARQAAEAVQGISHFEVEPQFSYNTQEAARQLDVFEALPTVVDFASGLEDLEDEYHRLLTEQDLAHPTPDRLADSEFDRLS
;
A
#
# COMPACT_ATOMS: atom_id res chain seq x y z
N MET A 1 2.00 41.37 -8.07
CA MET A 1 2.42 40.08 -8.68
C MET A 1 2.52 39.00 -7.60
N GLN A 2 1.40 38.49 -7.10
CA GLN A 2 1.34 37.24 -6.36
C GLN A 2 0.84 36.18 -7.33
N VAL A 3 1.77 35.68 -8.14
CA VAL A 3 1.50 34.63 -9.12
C VAL A 3 1.37 33.32 -8.35
N TRP A 4 0.13 32.91 -8.08
CA TRP A 4 -0.36 31.55 -8.10
C TRP A 4 0.70 30.45 -7.90
N LYS A 5 1.13 30.23 -6.66
CA LYS A 5 1.50 28.87 -6.26
C LYS A 5 0.20 28.07 -6.17
N ARG A 6 -0.30 27.57 -7.31
CA ARG A 6 -1.15 26.38 -7.29
C ARG A 6 -0.28 25.31 -6.66
N LEU A 7 -0.39 25.14 -5.35
CA LEU A 7 0.15 24.00 -4.64
C LEU A 7 -0.49 22.78 -5.30
N ARG A 8 0.23 22.18 -6.25
CA ARG A 8 -0.20 20.94 -6.88
C ARG A 8 -0.42 19.97 -5.74
N SER A 9 -1.58 19.33 -5.77
CA SER A 9 -1.94 18.25 -4.87
C SER A 9 -0.73 17.32 -4.68
N PRO A 10 -0.20 17.09 -3.45
CA PRO A 10 0.77 16.01 -3.20
C PRO A 10 0.26 14.64 -3.65
N TYR A 11 -1.07 14.51 -3.76
CA TYR A 11 -1.74 13.30 -4.22
C TYR A 11 -2.01 13.30 -5.72
N HIS A 12 -1.90 12.12 -6.31
CA HIS A 12 -2.35 11.80 -7.66
C HIS A 12 -3.00 10.42 -7.65
N ARG A 13 -3.90 10.14 -8.59
CA ARG A 13 -4.54 8.83 -8.68
C ARG A 13 -3.66 7.85 -9.46
N CYS A 14 -3.68 6.59 -9.02
CA CYS A 14 -3.20 5.47 -9.79
C CYS A 14 -4.05 5.32 -11.06
N PRO A 15 -3.45 5.26 -12.25
CA PRO A 15 -4.21 5.15 -13.51
C PRO A 15 -4.92 3.80 -13.67
N ALA A 16 -4.52 2.77 -12.90
CA ALA A 16 -5.07 1.42 -13.04
C ALA A 16 -6.19 1.10 -12.04
N CYS A 17 -6.19 1.70 -10.85
CA CYS A 17 -7.15 1.36 -9.78
C CYS A 17 -7.66 2.56 -8.97
N ASP A 18 -7.42 3.79 -9.43
CA ASP A 18 -7.84 5.05 -8.79
C ASP A 18 -7.31 5.31 -7.36
N TYR A 19 -6.47 4.42 -6.82
CA TYR A 19 -5.83 4.58 -5.52
C TYR A 19 -5.02 5.88 -5.43
N TRP A 20 -5.15 6.63 -4.34
CA TRP A 20 -4.42 7.87 -4.15
C TRP A 20 -2.98 7.61 -3.73
N LEU A 21 -2.05 8.20 -4.48
CA LEU A 21 -0.61 8.05 -4.36
C LEU A 21 0.03 9.39 -4.05
N THR A 22 1.01 9.36 -3.17
CA THR A 22 1.89 10.49 -2.87
C THR A 22 3.01 10.62 -3.91
N ALA A 23 3.72 11.74 -3.91
CA ALA A 23 4.86 11.94 -4.79
C ALA A 23 6.05 11.00 -4.50
N THR A 24 6.07 10.36 -3.32
CA THR A 24 7.13 9.43 -2.90
C THR A 24 6.84 7.98 -3.32
N ASP A 25 5.59 7.67 -3.68
CA ASP A 25 5.20 6.31 -4.07
C ASP A 25 5.73 5.97 -5.47
N ILE A 26 6.67 5.03 -5.53
CA ILE A 26 7.24 4.53 -6.79
C ILE A 26 6.27 3.53 -7.45
N TYR A 27 5.64 2.70 -6.63
CA TYR A 27 4.67 1.67 -7.01
C TYR A 27 3.33 1.94 -6.32
N CYS A 28 2.23 1.60 -6.97
CA CYS A 28 0.92 1.64 -6.31
C CYS A 28 0.83 0.54 -5.24
N PRO A 29 0.58 0.86 -3.96
CA PRO A 29 0.44 -0.17 -2.91
C PRO A 29 -0.74 -1.12 -3.15
N ASN A 30 -1.74 -0.70 -3.92
CA ASN A 30 -2.93 -1.52 -4.18
C ASN A 30 -2.75 -2.51 -5.33
N CYS A 31 -2.20 -2.07 -6.47
CA CYS A 31 -2.17 -2.87 -7.70
C CYS A 31 -0.77 -3.01 -8.32
N HIS A 32 0.25 -2.51 -7.63
CA HIS A 32 1.65 -2.59 -8.04
C HIS A 32 2.01 -1.85 -9.36
N THR A 33 1.05 -1.18 -10.00
CA THR A 33 1.35 -0.42 -11.23
C THR A 33 2.27 0.78 -10.96
N LEU A 34 3.17 1.04 -11.90
CA LEU A 34 4.04 2.22 -11.91
C LEU A 34 3.23 3.44 -12.42
N PRO A 35 2.85 4.40 -11.56
CA PRO A 35 1.98 5.50 -11.93
C PRO A 35 2.66 6.51 -12.87
N ARG A 36 4.00 6.64 -12.81
CA ARG A 36 4.78 7.60 -13.61
C ARG A 36 6.12 7.01 -14.07
N PRO A 37 6.11 6.12 -15.08
CA PRO A 37 7.33 5.48 -15.57
C PRO A 37 8.41 6.48 -16.03
N HIS A 38 8.00 7.66 -16.51
CA HIS A 38 8.91 8.67 -17.02
C HIS A 38 9.52 9.61 -15.95
N GLN A 39 8.90 9.79 -14.78
CA GLN A 39 9.40 10.76 -13.78
C GLN A 39 10.39 10.14 -12.77
N ALA A 40 10.23 8.86 -12.44
CA ALA A 40 11.08 8.20 -11.45
C ALA A 40 12.54 8.01 -11.94
N PHE A 41 12.78 7.99 -13.26
CA PHE A 41 14.06 7.51 -13.81
C PHE A 41 14.79 8.46 -14.76
N LEU A 42 14.11 9.44 -15.37
CA LEU A 42 14.73 10.25 -16.42
C LEU A 42 15.73 11.31 -15.93
N PRO A 43 15.47 12.17 -14.93
CA PRO A 43 16.33 13.35 -14.73
C PRO A 43 17.74 12.97 -14.28
N ARG A 44 17.91 11.93 -13.45
CA ARG A 44 19.23 11.51 -12.97
C ARG A 44 20.00 10.65 -13.98
N LYS A 45 19.33 9.70 -14.66
CA LYS A 45 19.98 8.88 -15.70
C LYS A 45 20.32 9.70 -16.93
N LEU A 46 19.45 10.64 -17.33
CA LEU A 46 19.71 11.57 -18.43
C LEU A 46 20.88 12.49 -18.08
N VAL A 47 20.96 13.06 -16.87
CA VAL A 47 22.10 13.92 -16.48
C VAL A 47 23.42 13.15 -16.46
N LEU A 48 23.45 11.92 -15.93
CA LEU A 48 24.67 11.11 -15.95
C LEU A 48 25.05 10.67 -17.37
N PHE A 49 24.07 10.33 -18.21
CA PHE A 49 24.27 9.94 -19.59
C PHE A 49 24.70 11.11 -20.48
N THR A 50 24.07 12.28 -20.35
CA THR A 50 24.47 13.47 -21.12
C THR A 50 25.84 13.96 -20.69
N ALA A 51 26.15 13.93 -19.39
CA ALA A 51 27.48 14.26 -18.89
C ALA A 51 28.56 13.31 -19.43
N SER A 52 28.30 12.00 -19.50
CA SER A 52 29.26 11.03 -20.04
C SER A 52 29.43 11.17 -21.56
N VAL A 53 28.35 11.38 -22.32
CA VAL A 53 28.41 11.63 -23.76
C VAL A 53 29.18 12.92 -24.07
N VAL A 54 28.95 14.01 -23.33
CA VAL A 54 29.68 15.27 -23.51
C VAL A 54 31.18 15.08 -23.20
N ALA A 55 31.52 14.35 -22.13
CA ALA A 55 32.91 14.06 -21.79
C ALA A 55 33.62 13.24 -22.88
N ILE A 56 32.97 12.18 -23.39
CA ILE A 56 33.51 11.36 -24.48
C ILE A 56 33.68 12.18 -25.76
N HIS A 57 32.69 13.01 -26.10
CA HIS A 57 32.76 13.85 -27.30
C HIS A 57 33.93 14.84 -27.22
N GLY A 58 34.14 15.48 -26.07
CA GLY A 58 35.29 16.37 -25.84
C GLY A 58 36.63 15.66 -26.00
N ILE A 59 36.76 14.43 -25.46
CA ILE A 59 37.98 13.62 -25.61
C ILE A 59 38.22 13.24 -27.07
N CYS A 60 37.20 12.74 -27.78
CA CYS A 60 37.32 12.35 -29.18
C CYS A 60 37.66 13.55 -30.09
N GLN A 61 37.04 14.71 -29.86
CA GLN A 61 37.31 15.92 -30.64
C GLN A 61 38.74 16.43 -30.41
N GLY A 62 39.24 16.38 -29.18
CA GLY A 62 40.63 16.71 -28.87
C GLY A 62 41.64 15.79 -29.59
N ILE A 63 41.38 14.49 -29.59
CA ILE A 63 42.23 13.50 -30.30
C ILE A 63 42.20 13.71 -31.82
N ALA A 64 41.02 13.97 -32.39
CA ALA A 64 40.86 14.22 -33.83
C ALA A 64 41.58 15.49 -34.28
N GLN A 65 41.57 16.55 -33.46
CA GLN A 65 42.32 17.78 -33.75
C GLN A 65 43.83 17.58 -33.63
N ALA A 66 44.30 16.78 -32.67
CA ALA A 66 45.72 16.47 -32.48
C ALA A 66 46.33 15.67 -33.65
N THR A 67 45.50 14.90 -34.35
CA THR A 67 45.92 14.02 -35.46
C THR A 67 45.77 14.67 -36.84
N ASN A 68 45.21 15.89 -36.92
CA ASN A 68 45.03 16.59 -38.19
C ASN A 68 46.29 17.42 -38.54
N PRO A 69 47.06 17.05 -39.56
CA PRO A 69 48.31 17.74 -39.93
C PRO A 69 48.08 19.16 -40.48
N ALA A 70 46.85 19.52 -40.85
CA ALA A 70 46.49 20.86 -41.33
C ALA A 70 46.06 21.82 -40.20
N ALA A 71 45.92 21.33 -38.97
CA ALA A 71 45.53 22.16 -37.84
C ALA A 71 46.76 22.93 -37.30
N THR A 72 46.92 24.18 -37.72
CA THR A 72 47.90 25.13 -37.16
C THR A 72 47.49 25.68 -35.78
N LEU A 73 46.49 25.05 -35.15
CA LEU A 73 46.09 25.38 -33.79
C LEU A 73 47.23 24.95 -32.87
N GLY A 74 47.86 25.94 -32.22
CA GLY A 74 48.98 25.71 -31.32
C GLY A 74 48.66 24.59 -30.33
N TRP A 75 49.66 23.77 -30.02
CA TRP A 75 49.57 22.63 -29.10
C TRP A 75 48.86 22.98 -27.77
N GLU A 76 48.98 24.24 -27.35
CA GLU A 76 48.19 24.91 -26.30
C GLU A 76 46.67 24.64 -26.37
N LEU A 77 46.05 24.77 -27.54
CA LEU A 77 44.60 24.60 -27.70
C LEU A 77 44.19 23.13 -27.61
N VAL A 78 44.99 22.23 -28.18
CA VAL A 78 44.80 20.77 -28.09
C VAL A 78 44.86 20.34 -26.62
N TRP A 79 45.88 20.80 -25.89
CA TRP A 79 46.04 20.46 -24.48
C TRP A 79 44.92 21.02 -23.61
N ARG A 80 44.42 22.24 -23.90
CA ARG A 80 43.24 22.81 -23.22
C ARG A 80 41.98 21.96 -23.41
N GLN A 81 41.73 21.44 -24.62
CA GLN A 81 40.57 20.59 -24.89
C GLN A 81 40.69 19.23 -24.17
N VAL A 82 41.88 18.63 -24.19
CA VAL A 82 42.15 17.37 -23.46
C VAL A 82 42.00 17.56 -21.95
N LEU A 83 42.53 18.65 -21.39
CA LEU A 83 42.40 18.97 -19.97
C LEU A 83 40.96 19.30 -19.57
N LEU A 84 40.19 19.97 -20.43
CA LEU A 84 38.75 20.19 -20.20
C LEU A 84 37.97 18.87 -20.24
N GLY A 85 38.27 17.98 -21.19
CA GLY A 85 37.68 16.63 -21.26
C GLY A 85 38.05 15.77 -20.06
N ALA A 86 39.32 15.77 -19.66
CA ALA A 86 39.80 15.03 -18.48
C ALA A 86 39.26 15.63 -17.17
N GLY A 87 39.17 16.95 -17.07
CA GLY A 87 38.61 17.66 -15.92
C GLY A 87 37.12 17.44 -15.75
N THR A 88 36.35 17.46 -16.86
CA THR A 88 34.92 17.10 -16.84
C THR A 88 34.72 15.64 -16.49
N TRP A 89 35.51 14.72 -17.05
CA TRP A 89 35.47 13.31 -16.68
C TRP A 89 35.82 13.09 -15.20
N GLY A 90 36.89 13.74 -14.71
CA GLY A 90 37.29 13.70 -13.31
C GLY A 90 36.21 14.26 -12.38
N ALA A 91 35.54 15.35 -12.75
CA ALA A 91 34.42 15.92 -12.01
C ALA A 91 33.19 15.00 -12.02
N VAL A 92 32.91 14.30 -13.13
CA VAL A 92 31.84 13.30 -13.21
C VAL A 92 32.17 12.10 -12.32
N VAL A 93 33.41 11.59 -12.35
CA VAL A 93 33.84 10.43 -11.55
C VAL A 93 33.93 10.76 -10.06
N LEU A 94 34.44 11.94 -9.70
CA LEU A 94 34.50 12.40 -8.32
C LEU A 94 33.11 12.77 -7.80
N GLY A 95 32.28 13.42 -8.63
CA GLY A 95 30.89 13.71 -8.31
C GLY A 95 30.06 12.44 -8.13
N SER A 96 30.24 11.44 -9.01
CA SER A 96 29.57 10.15 -8.87
C SER A 96 30.08 9.39 -7.64
N ARG A 97 31.39 9.41 -7.35
CA ARG A 97 31.95 8.81 -6.14
C ARG A 97 31.52 9.52 -4.86
N TRP A 98 31.39 10.84 -4.88
CA TRP A 98 30.90 11.63 -3.75
C TRP A 98 29.40 11.39 -3.53
N LEU A 99 28.60 11.34 -4.59
CA LEU A 99 27.19 10.92 -4.55
C LEU A 99 27.04 9.48 -4.02
N LEU A 100 27.92 8.56 -4.43
CA LEU A 100 27.96 7.18 -3.91
C LEU A 100 28.43 7.11 -2.44
N LYS A 101 29.38 7.96 -2.02
CA LYS A 101 29.89 8.01 -0.63
C LYS A 101 28.94 8.69 0.34
N GLN A 102 28.08 9.60 -0.12
CA GLN A 102 27.12 10.32 0.73
C GLN A 102 25.93 9.47 1.22
N SER A 103 25.98 8.13 1.12
CA SER A 103 24.85 7.26 1.50
C SER A 103 23.53 7.64 0.82
N LEU A 104 23.60 8.24 -0.38
CA LEU A 104 22.53 8.05 -1.33
C LEU A 104 22.69 6.59 -1.75
N ASN A 105 21.91 5.69 -1.15
CA ASN A 105 21.59 4.40 -1.73
C ASN A 105 21.08 4.68 -3.14
N LEU A 106 22.02 4.78 -4.09
CA LEU A 106 21.78 4.79 -5.53
C LEU A 106 21.41 3.34 -5.85
N GLU A 107 20.25 2.94 -5.35
CA GLU A 107 19.47 1.85 -5.85
C GLU A 107 19.15 2.21 -7.31
N ILE A 108 20.06 1.81 -8.21
CA ILE A 108 19.99 1.99 -9.67
C ILE A 108 18.67 1.39 -10.21
N PHE A 109 18.13 0.45 -9.44
CA PHE A 109 16.82 -0.16 -9.54
C PHE A 109 16.05 0.18 -8.28
N PRO A 110 14.77 0.53 -8.37
CA PRO A 110 13.95 0.73 -7.19
C PRO A 110 14.01 -0.52 -6.29
N PRO A 111 13.77 -0.37 -4.98
CA PRO A 111 13.72 -1.52 -4.09
C PRO A 111 12.72 -2.54 -4.66
N PRO A 112 12.96 -3.85 -4.46
CA PRO A 112 12.01 -4.85 -4.90
C PRO A 112 10.64 -4.47 -4.34
N PRO A 113 9.61 -4.50 -5.18
CA PRO A 113 8.30 -4.07 -4.76
C PRO A 113 7.81 -4.94 -3.61
N SER A 114 7.27 -4.28 -2.58
CA SER A 114 6.45 -4.97 -1.58
C SER A 114 5.24 -5.61 -2.29
N PRO A 115 4.73 -6.75 -1.78
CA PRO A 115 3.47 -7.30 -2.28
C PRO A 115 2.38 -6.22 -2.23
N SER A 116 1.53 -6.21 -3.26
CA SER A 116 0.41 -5.27 -3.31
C SER A 116 -0.81 -5.82 -2.60
N LEU A 117 -1.72 -4.94 -2.19
CA LEU A 117 -2.97 -5.35 -1.55
C LEU A 117 -3.80 -6.29 -2.44
N GLN A 118 -3.70 -6.18 -3.77
CA GLN A 118 -4.32 -7.14 -4.70
C GLN A 118 -3.64 -8.51 -4.66
N ASP A 119 -2.30 -8.55 -4.67
CA ASP A 119 -1.58 -9.82 -4.54
C ASP A 119 -1.91 -10.51 -3.20
N ASP A 120 -2.01 -9.72 -2.13
CA ASP A 120 -2.39 -10.21 -0.80
C ASP A 120 -3.86 -10.67 -0.76
N GLU A 121 -4.78 -9.98 -1.43
CA GLU A 121 -6.18 -10.38 -1.55
C GLU A 121 -6.34 -11.71 -2.33
N ASP A 122 -5.62 -11.86 -3.43
CA ASP A 122 -5.58 -13.10 -4.20
C ASP A 122 -5.01 -14.25 -3.37
N LYS A 123 -3.93 -13.98 -2.63
CA LYS A 123 -3.31 -14.93 -1.71
C LYS A 123 -4.29 -15.35 -0.61
N ILE A 124 -4.96 -14.41 0.05
CA ILE A 124 -5.97 -14.71 1.08
C ILE A 124 -7.13 -15.53 0.48
N SER A 125 -7.59 -15.19 -0.72
CA SER A 125 -8.65 -15.93 -1.42
C SER A 125 -8.25 -17.38 -1.71
N GLN A 126 -7.01 -17.60 -2.14
CA GLN A 126 -6.44 -18.94 -2.30
C GLN A 126 -6.44 -19.70 -0.97
N ARG A 127 -5.97 -19.07 0.13
CA ARG A 127 -5.94 -19.70 1.46
C ARG A 127 -7.32 -20.08 1.98
N LEU A 128 -8.32 -19.23 1.75
CA LEU A 128 -9.71 -19.54 2.09
C LEU A 128 -10.23 -20.76 1.31
N GLY A 129 -9.85 -20.89 0.04
CA GLY A 129 -10.11 -22.07 -0.77
C GLY A 129 -9.47 -23.34 -0.18
N ASP A 130 -8.17 -23.27 0.14
CA ASP A 130 -7.43 -24.39 0.73
C ASP A 130 -8.04 -24.85 2.07
N LEU A 131 -8.43 -23.91 2.94
CA LEU A 131 -9.09 -24.21 4.21
C LEU A 131 -10.46 -24.87 4.01
N ALA A 132 -11.23 -24.42 3.01
CA ALA A 132 -12.51 -25.03 2.66
C ALA A 132 -12.33 -26.47 2.14
N GLU A 133 -11.30 -26.73 1.32
CA GLU A 133 -10.97 -28.09 0.88
C GLU A 133 -10.54 -28.99 2.04
N ARG A 134 -9.73 -28.49 2.98
CA ARG A 134 -9.30 -29.24 4.18
C ARG A 134 -10.45 -29.56 5.13
N ALA A 135 -11.51 -28.76 5.16
CA ALA A 135 -12.69 -29.02 5.97
C ALA A 135 -13.52 -30.22 5.47
N LYS A 136 -13.54 -30.49 4.16
CA LYS A 136 -14.32 -31.58 3.55
C LYS A 136 -14.04 -32.97 4.14
N PRO A 137 -12.79 -33.47 4.23
CA PRO A 137 -12.52 -34.79 4.81
C PRO A 137 -12.93 -34.89 6.28
N ILE A 138 -12.80 -33.81 7.07
CA ILE A 138 -13.25 -33.80 8.48
C ILE A 138 -14.75 -34.03 8.56
N LEU A 139 -15.54 -33.34 7.73
CA LEU A 139 -17.00 -33.52 7.67
C LEU A 139 -17.39 -34.95 7.27
N VAL A 140 -16.66 -35.54 6.31
CA VAL A 140 -16.88 -36.94 5.89
C VAL A 140 -16.59 -37.91 7.03
N VAL A 141 -15.50 -37.69 7.79
CA VAL A 141 -15.15 -38.55 8.92
C VAL A 141 -16.12 -38.34 10.09
N GLN A 142 -16.61 -37.12 10.34
CA GLN A 142 -17.65 -36.86 11.34
C GLN A 142 -18.92 -37.65 11.02
N GLU A 143 -19.37 -37.66 9.76
CA GLU A 143 -20.54 -38.43 9.35
C GLU A 143 -20.34 -39.96 9.51
N ARG A 144 -19.12 -40.44 9.31
CA ARG A 144 -18.76 -41.84 9.59
C ARG A 144 -18.72 -42.12 11.10
N ALA A 145 -18.19 -41.21 11.90
CA ALA A 145 -18.08 -41.34 13.34
C ALA A 145 -19.46 -41.47 14.01
N ARG A 146 -20.48 -40.76 13.50
CA ARG A 146 -21.86 -40.87 13.97
C ARG A 146 -22.43 -42.29 13.94
N LYS A 147 -21.91 -43.15 13.07
CA LYS A 147 -22.34 -44.56 12.90
C LYS A 147 -21.67 -45.52 13.88
N ILE A 148 -20.73 -45.05 14.69
CA ILE A 148 -20.01 -45.88 15.67
C ILE A 148 -20.94 -46.23 16.84
N THR A 149 -21.12 -47.51 17.11
CA THR A 149 -21.99 -48.02 18.19
C THR A 149 -21.40 -47.78 19.59
N ASN A 150 -20.08 -47.82 19.72
CA ASN A 150 -19.40 -47.55 20.98
C ASN A 150 -19.44 -46.04 21.28
N THR A 151 -20.27 -45.64 22.24
CA THR A 151 -20.49 -44.25 22.62
C THR A 151 -19.22 -43.55 23.09
N GLY A 152 -18.38 -44.20 23.92
CA GLY A 152 -17.15 -43.58 24.43
C GLY A 152 -16.09 -43.34 23.34
N GLN A 153 -15.95 -44.28 22.40
CA GLN A 153 -15.08 -44.10 21.25
C GLN A 153 -15.63 -43.02 20.30
N ARG A 154 -16.95 -43.03 20.05
CA ARG A 154 -17.62 -42.03 19.21
C ARG A 154 -17.39 -40.61 19.74
N THR A 155 -17.68 -40.36 21.03
CA THR A 155 -17.53 -39.03 21.63
C THR A 155 -16.08 -38.53 21.59
N THR A 156 -15.11 -39.45 21.73
CA THR A 156 -13.68 -39.10 21.64
C THR A 156 -13.29 -38.67 20.22
N ILE A 157 -13.76 -39.42 19.21
CA ILE A 157 -13.51 -39.10 17.79
C ILE A 157 -14.21 -37.80 17.41
N GLU A 158 -15.50 -37.66 17.72
CA GLU A 158 -16.28 -36.44 17.45
C GLU A 158 -15.64 -35.23 18.10
N GLY A 159 -15.28 -35.29 19.38
CA GLY A 159 -14.62 -34.17 20.07
C GLY A 159 -13.26 -33.78 19.47
N THR A 160 -12.53 -34.74 18.88
CA THR A 160 -11.27 -34.46 18.17
C THR A 160 -11.53 -33.77 16.83
N LEU A 161 -12.53 -34.24 16.08
CA LEU A 161 -12.91 -33.66 14.78
C LEU A 161 -13.52 -32.26 14.95
N ASP A 162 -14.33 -32.05 15.98
CA ASP A 162 -14.92 -30.75 16.31
C ASP A 162 -13.83 -29.74 16.67
N ARG A 163 -12.80 -30.16 17.42
CA ARG A 163 -11.63 -29.31 17.70
C ARG A 163 -10.88 -28.95 16.41
N ALA A 164 -10.64 -29.93 15.53
CA ALA A 164 -9.98 -29.69 14.26
C ALA A 164 -10.78 -28.73 13.36
N MET A 165 -12.10 -28.92 13.29
CA MET A 165 -12.98 -28.00 12.56
C MET A 165 -12.97 -26.60 13.17
N GLY A 166 -13.00 -26.49 14.51
CA GLY A 166 -12.90 -25.21 15.20
C GLY A 166 -11.62 -24.45 14.89
N ILE A 167 -10.48 -25.15 14.74
CA ILE A 167 -9.21 -24.55 14.30
C ILE A 167 -9.35 -24.02 12.86
N LEU A 168 -9.87 -24.81 11.91
CA LEU A 168 -10.05 -24.36 10.53
C LEU A 168 -10.98 -23.15 10.41
N VAL A 169 -12.09 -23.14 11.17
CA VAL A 169 -13.02 -22.01 11.22
C VAL A 169 -12.33 -20.76 11.77
N SER A 170 -11.56 -20.89 12.87
CA SER A 170 -10.78 -19.78 13.42
C SER A 170 -9.80 -19.18 12.40
N HIS A 171 -9.06 -20.02 11.67
CA HIS A 171 -8.16 -19.56 10.60
C HIS A 171 -8.91 -18.87 9.46
N ARG A 172 -10.01 -19.45 9.00
CA ARG A 172 -10.87 -18.86 7.97
C ARG A 172 -11.35 -17.47 8.39
N ASP A 173 -11.77 -17.32 9.63
CA ASP A 173 -12.31 -16.06 10.15
C ASP A 173 -11.22 -14.99 10.27
N ARG A 174 -9.99 -15.37 10.66
CA ARG A 174 -8.82 -14.46 10.64
C ARG A 174 -8.47 -14.00 9.24
N TYR A 175 -8.44 -14.90 8.24
CA TYR A 175 -8.21 -14.54 6.84
C TYR A 175 -9.31 -13.61 6.30
N ARG A 176 -10.58 -13.88 6.61
CA ARG A 176 -11.68 -12.98 6.23
C ARG A 176 -11.60 -11.61 6.90
N THR A 177 -11.16 -11.57 8.15
CA THR A 177 -10.92 -10.30 8.86
C THR A 177 -9.78 -9.51 8.19
N LYS A 178 -8.77 -10.19 7.64
CA LYS A 178 -7.73 -9.54 6.83
C LYS A 178 -8.27 -8.93 5.54
N LEU A 179 -9.28 -9.52 4.90
CA LEU A 179 -9.98 -8.88 3.77
C LEU A 179 -10.68 -7.58 4.19
N TRP A 180 -11.33 -7.56 5.36
CA TRP A 180 -11.90 -6.33 5.91
C TRP A 180 -10.84 -5.25 6.13
N GLU A 181 -9.65 -5.65 6.58
CA GLU A 181 -8.54 -4.74 6.78
C GLU A 181 -8.05 -4.10 5.46
N ILE A 182 -7.99 -4.87 4.37
CA ILE A 182 -7.70 -4.37 3.01
C ILE A 182 -8.75 -3.34 2.57
N ASP A 183 -10.04 -3.64 2.76
CA ASP A 183 -11.12 -2.74 2.38
C ASP A 183 -11.08 -1.42 3.17
N LEU A 184 -10.77 -1.48 4.47
CA LEU A 184 -10.54 -0.28 5.29
C LEU A 184 -9.35 0.54 4.81
N ILE A 185 -8.24 -0.11 4.45
CA ILE A 185 -7.07 0.60 3.92
C ILE A 185 -7.43 1.31 2.61
N ARG A 186 -8.18 0.65 1.71
CA ARG A 186 -8.65 1.24 0.44
C ARG A 186 -9.61 2.40 0.68
N TRP A 187 -10.55 2.24 1.61
CA TRP A 187 -11.51 3.28 1.98
C TRP A 187 -10.82 4.49 2.64
N HIS A 188 -9.93 4.26 3.60
CA HIS A 188 -9.14 5.30 4.24
C HIS A 188 -8.24 6.03 3.24
N ASN A 189 -7.64 5.32 2.29
CA ASN A 189 -6.88 5.93 1.22
C ASN A 189 -7.73 6.89 0.37
N ALA A 190 -9.00 6.56 0.12
CA ALA A 190 -9.93 7.44 -0.58
C ALA A 190 -10.23 8.75 0.21
N LEU A 191 -10.17 8.71 1.55
CA LEU A 191 -10.33 9.87 2.42
C LEU A 191 -9.07 10.75 2.54
N LYS A 192 -7.86 10.21 2.37
CA LYS A 192 -6.60 10.94 2.60
C LYS A 192 -6.53 12.34 1.99
N PRO A 193 -6.91 12.56 0.72
CA PRO A 193 -6.86 13.90 0.13
C PRO A 193 -7.78 14.92 0.83
N LEU A 194 -8.89 14.46 1.40
CA LEU A 194 -9.83 15.29 2.17
C LEU A 194 -9.22 15.62 3.53
N ILE A 195 -8.74 14.61 4.25
CA ILE A 195 -8.16 14.72 5.60
C ILE A 195 -6.99 15.72 5.60
N ASP A 196 -6.00 15.50 4.73
CA ASP A 196 -4.77 16.30 4.70
C ASP A 196 -5.00 17.77 4.36
N ARG A 197 -6.11 18.07 3.70
CA ARG A 197 -6.40 19.42 3.22
C ARG A 197 -7.60 20.05 3.85
N TRP A 198 -8.26 19.36 4.77
CA TRP A 198 -9.51 19.76 5.38
C TRP A 198 -9.50 21.23 5.82
N PRO A 199 -8.51 21.72 6.59
CA PRO A 199 -8.52 23.10 7.08
C PRO A 199 -8.22 24.13 5.99
N SER A 200 -7.48 23.75 4.94
CA SER A 200 -6.94 24.66 3.93
C SER A 200 -7.80 24.79 2.68
N GLN A 201 -8.53 23.73 2.32
CA GLN A 201 -9.35 23.69 1.10
C GLN A 201 -10.84 23.95 1.34
N LEU A 202 -11.31 23.93 2.59
CA LEU A 202 -12.69 24.28 2.94
C LEU A 202 -13.11 25.66 2.36
N GLN A 203 -12.16 26.58 2.20
CA GLN A 203 -12.40 27.93 1.69
C GLN A 203 -12.32 28.08 0.16
N GLN A 204 -11.79 27.09 -0.58
CA GLN A 204 -11.42 27.28 -1.99
C GLN A 204 -12.18 26.38 -2.97
N ASN A 205 -12.71 25.23 -2.53
CA ASN A 205 -13.40 24.27 -3.40
C ASN A 205 -14.40 23.42 -2.62
N SER A 206 -15.40 24.04 -2.00
CA SER A 206 -16.39 23.36 -1.14
C SER A 206 -17.21 22.31 -1.90
N GLU A 207 -17.62 22.59 -3.15
CA GLU A 207 -18.42 21.68 -3.99
C GLU A 207 -17.65 20.41 -4.40
N GLY A 208 -16.39 20.53 -4.83
CA GLY A 208 -15.58 19.37 -5.19
C GLY A 208 -15.23 18.48 -3.99
N LEU A 209 -15.00 19.08 -2.82
CA LEU A 209 -14.79 18.34 -1.57
C LEU A 209 -16.06 17.63 -1.12
N TYR A 210 -17.22 18.28 -1.26
CA TYR A 210 -18.52 17.71 -0.95
C TYR A 210 -18.76 16.42 -1.72
N HIS A 211 -18.67 16.44 -3.06
CA HIS A 211 -18.91 15.24 -3.87
C HIS A 211 -17.94 14.10 -3.58
N LEU A 212 -16.67 14.43 -3.30
CA LEU A 212 -15.67 13.42 -2.92
C LEU A 212 -16.01 12.81 -1.55
N LEU A 213 -16.35 13.63 -0.55
CA LEU A 213 -16.72 13.14 0.77
C LEU A 213 -17.99 12.29 0.73
N ASP A 214 -19.01 12.73 -0.01
CA ASP A 214 -20.29 12.02 -0.18
C ASP A 214 -20.06 10.63 -0.79
N THR A 215 -19.32 10.56 -1.89
CA THR A 215 -18.98 9.28 -2.54
C THR A 215 -18.22 8.33 -1.61
N VAL A 216 -17.26 8.86 -0.83
CA VAL A 216 -16.45 8.03 0.07
C VAL A 216 -17.24 7.61 1.30
N ARG A 217 -18.14 8.47 1.82
CA ARG A 217 -19.07 8.13 2.89
C ARG A 217 -20.00 7.01 2.46
N ASP A 218 -20.66 7.13 1.30
CA ASP A 218 -21.57 6.11 0.78
C ASP A 218 -20.89 4.75 0.65
N ARG A 219 -19.62 4.74 0.18
CA ARG A 219 -18.82 3.50 0.14
C ARG A 219 -18.56 2.93 1.54
N GLY A 220 -18.28 3.79 2.53
CA GLY A 220 -18.06 3.35 3.91
C GLY A 220 -19.34 2.82 4.56
N GLU A 221 -20.49 3.43 4.29
CA GLU A 221 -21.80 2.95 4.73
C GLU A 221 -22.16 1.59 4.09
N ALA A 222 -21.86 1.41 2.81
CA ALA A 222 -22.01 0.12 2.14
C ALA A 222 -21.15 -0.97 2.80
N LEU A 223 -19.87 -0.68 3.09
CA LEU A 223 -18.99 -1.59 3.83
C LEU A 223 -19.58 -1.92 5.21
N LEU A 224 -20.07 -0.91 5.94
CA LEU A 224 -20.66 -1.12 7.27
C LEU A 224 -21.86 -2.06 7.20
N HIS A 225 -22.76 -1.85 6.23
CA HIS A 225 -23.95 -2.68 6.03
C HIS A 225 -23.60 -4.12 5.70
N ASP A 226 -22.64 -4.33 4.79
CA ASP A 226 -22.18 -5.66 4.38
C ASP A 226 -21.55 -6.40 5.58
N TRP A 227 -20.78 -5.70 6.40
CA TRP A 227 -20.03 -6.30 7.50
C TRP A 227 -20.91 -6.68 8.69
N GLU A 228 -21.92 -5.86 9.00
CA GLU A 228 -22.88 -6.11 10.08
C GLU A 228 -23.66 -7.42 9.91
N GLN A 229 -23.77 -7.93 8.69
CA GLN A 229 -24.50 -9.16 8.36
C GLN A 229 -23.66 -10.43 8.46
N THR A 230 -22.37 -10.32 8.81
CA THR A 230 -21.44 -11.46 8.83
C THR A 230 -21.23 -12.06 10.22
N ASP A 231 -20.79 -13.32 10.25
CA ASP A 231 -20.40 -14.04 11.46
C ASP A 231 -19.14 -13.45 12.14
N LEU A 232 -18.32 -12.72 11.38
CA LEU A 232 -17.07 -12.10 11.86
C LEU A 232 -17.30 -11.02 12.93
N THR A 233 -18.49 -10.43 12.98
CA THR A 233 -18.88 -9.45 14.01
C THR A 233 -18.81 -10.01 15.43
N THR A 234 -18.88 -11.34 15.57
CA THR A 234 -18.77 -12.04 16.86
C THR A 234 -17.32 -12.28 17.29
N THR A 235 -16.36 -12.10 16.38
CA THR A 235 -14.93 -12.22 16.66
C THR A 235 -14.38 -10.90 17.22
N ALA A 236 -13.39 -10.97 18.10
CA ALA A 236 -12.81 -9.78 18.72
C ALA A 236 -12.10 -8.85 17.72
N GLU A 237 -11.49 -9.41 16.67
CA GLU A 237 -10.85 -8.63 15.62
C GLU A 237 -11.89 -7.99 14.69
N GLY A 238 -12.88 -8.77 14.23
CA GLY A 238 -13.97 -8.26 13.39
C GLY A 238 -14.77 -7.14 14.07
N SER A 239 -15.13 -7.31 15.35
CA SER A 239 -15.83 -6.27 16.11
C SER A 239 -15.01 -4.98 16.22
N LYS A 240 -13.69 -5.10 16.45
CA LYS A 240 -12.77 -3.96 16.51
C LYS A 240 -12.70 -3.19 15.18
N HIS A 241 -12.65 -3.89 14.05
CA HIS A 241 -12.67 -3.23 12.73
C HIS A 241 -14.01 -2.55 12.46
N LEU A 242 -15.12 -3.16 12.85
CA LEU A 242 -16.45 -2.59 12.74
C LEU A 242 -16.61 -1.30 13.57
N GLU A 243 -16.13 -1.32 14.82
CA GLU A 243 -16.13 -0.14 15.70
C GLU A 243 -15.28 1.00 15.13
N ARG A 244 -14.10 0.68 14.58
CA ARG A 244 -13.24 1.67 13.91
C ARG A 244 -13.92 2.29 12.70
N LEU A 245 -14.59 1.49 11.85
CA LEU A 245 -15.34 1.98 10.71
C LEU A 245 -16.47 2.91 11.14
N ARG A 246 -17.27 2.50 12.14
CA ARG A 246 -18.36 3.34 12.69
C ARG A 246 -17.84 4.66 13.24
N ALA A 247 -16.76 4.64 14.02
CA ALA A 247 -16.15 5.85 14.54
C ALA A 247 -15.67 6.79 13.43
N ALA A 248 -15.03 6.24 12.39
CA ALA A 248 -14.55 7.00 11.25
C ALA A 248 -15.70 7.58 10.40
N LEU A 249 -16.81 6.85 10.24
CA LEU A 249 -18.03 7.34 9.58
C LEU A 249 -18.68 8.49 10.35
N VAL A 250 -18.73 8.42 11.68
CA VAL A 250 -19.20 9.55 12.51
C VAL A 250 -18.32 10.79 12.30
N SER A 251 -17.01 10.63 12.15
CA SER A 251 -16.13 11.74 11.77
C SER A 251 -16.43 12.26 10.36
N CYS A 252 -16.72 11.38 9.39
CA CYS A 252 -17.12 11.78 8.04
C CYS A 252 -18.43 12.57 8.03
N ASP A 253 -19.41 12.20 8.86
CA ASP A 253 -20.68 12.92 8.97
C ASP A 253 -20.49 14.33 9.54
N ARG A 254 -19.59 14.49 10.51
CA ARG A 254 -19.23 15.81 11.04
C ARG A 254 -18.57 16.66 9.97
N MET A 255 -17.61 16.08 9.24
CA MET A 255 -16.99 16.73 8.09
C MET A 255 -18.04 17.18 7.06
N TYR A 256 -19.01 16.32 6.77
CA TYR A 256 -20.11 16.62 5.85
C TYR A 256 -20.98 17.79 6.36
N GLN A 257 -21.34 17.79 7.65
CA GLN A 257 -22.08 18.87 8.28
C GLN A 257 -21.32 20.20 8.21
N ASP A 258 -20.00 20.19 8.45
CA ASP A 258 -19.16 21.38 8.35
C ASP A 258 -19.14 21.95 6.92
N LEU A 259 -19.09 21.09 5.91
CA LEU A 259 -19.17 21.52 4.50
C LEU A 259 -20.54 22.12 4.16
N ILE A 260 -21.63 21.50 4.62
CA ILE A 260 -22.99 22.03 4.41
C ILE A 260 -23.16 23.38 5.12
N ALA A 261 -22.73 23.48 6.38
CA ALA A 261 -22.79 24.73 7.15
C ALA A 261 -22.00 25.83 6.44
N ARG A 262 -20.84 25.50 5.88
CA ARG A 262 -20.03 26.42 5.08
C ARG A 262 -20.73 26.85 3.80
N GLN A 263 -21.26 25.91 3.01
CA GLN A 263 -22.01 26.22 1.79
C GLN A 263 -23.25 27.08 2.09
N ALA A 264 -23.95 26.80 3.19
CA ALA A 264 -25.06 27.62 3.66
C ALA A 264 -24.60 29.05 4.01
N ALA A 265 -23.49 29.19 4.73
CA ALA A 265 -22.90 30.50 5.05
C ALA A 265 -22.49 31.29 3.80
N GLU A 266 -21.94 30.61 2.80
CA GLU A 266 -21.59 31.21 1.49
C GLU A 266 -22.86 31.64 0.72
N ALA A 267 -23.93 30.84 0.76
CA ALA A 267 -25.18 31.14 0.07
C ALA A 267 -25.95 32.34 0.67
N VAL A 268 -25.83 32.57 1.98
CA VAL A 268 -26.47 33.72 2.65
C VAL A 268 -25.60 34.97 2.70
N GLN A 269 -24.32 34.87 2.31
CA GLN A 269 -23.39 35.98 2.30
C GLN A 269 -23.90 37.11 1.38
N GLY A 270 -24.00 38.33 1.92
CA GLY A 270 -24.52 39.50 1.19
C GLY A 270 -26.03 39.75 1.35
N ILE A 271 -26.74 38.94 2.15
CA ILE A 271 -28.12 39.23 2.56
C ILE A 271 -28.08 39.94 3.92
N SER A 272 -28.41 41.24 3.95
CA SER A 272 -28.19 42.15 5.10
C SER A 272 -28.79 41.68 6.44
N HIS A 273 -29.83 40.84 6.44
CA HIS A 273 -30.42 40.31 7.68
C HIS A 273 -29.59 39.17 8.30
N PHE A 274 -28.73 38.50 7.51
CA PHE A 274 -27.94 37.35 7.92
C PHE A 274 -26.45 37.66 8.10
N GLU A 275 -26.05 38.93 8.03
CA GLU A 275 -24.66 39.38 8.23
C GLU A 275 -24.20 39.38 9.70
N VAL A 276 -25.10 39.06 10.65
CA VAL A 276 -24.70 38.74 12.02
C VAL A 276 -23.93 37.43 11.96
N GLU A 277 -22.61 37.51 12.19
CA GLU A 277 -21.63 36.42 12.15
C GLU A 277 -22.28 35.03 12.21
N PRO A 278 -22.23 34.25 11.10
CA PRO A 278 -22.77 32.91 11.11
C PRO A 278 -22.19 32.15 12.31
N GLN A 279 -23.04 31.70 13.24
CA GLN A 279 -22.64 30.96 14.44
C GLN A 279 -22.06 29.57 14.14
N PHE A 280 -21.71 29.30 12.88
CA PHE A 280 -20.99 28.12 12.44
C PHE A 280 -19.50 28.27 12.80
N SER A 281 -19.20 28.31 14.10
CA SER A 281 -17.82 28.40 14.57
C SER A 281 -17.13 27.06 14.32
N TYR A 282 -16.15 27.06 13.43
CA TYR A 282 -15.30 25.91 13.19
C TYR A 282 -14.35 25.73 14.39
N ASN A 283 -14.61 24.72 15.23
CA ASN A 283 -13.73 24.42 16.35
C ASN A 283 -12.52 23.62 15.85
N THR A 284 -11.40 24.31 15.64
CA THR A 284 -10.13 23.71 15.20
C THR A 284 -9.62 22.60 16.12
N GLN A 285 -9.94 22.65 17.41
CA GLN A 285 -9.54 21.62 18.38
C GLN A 285 -10.39 20.34 18.23
N GLU A 286 -11.67 20.48 17.88
CA GLU A 286 -12.53 19.34 17.59
C GLU A 286 -12.19 18.72 16.23
N ALA A 287 -11.83 19.54 15.25
CA ALA A 287 -11.33 19.05 13.96
C ALA A 287 -10.04 18.24 14.13
N ALA A 288 -9.11 18.65 15.00
CA ALA A 288 -7.91 17.86 15.30
C ALA A 288 -8.25 16.49 15.92
N ARG A 289 -9.19 16.45 16.88
CA ARG A 289 -9.65 15.18 17.48
C ARG A 289 -10.34 14.25 16.49
N GLN A 290 -11.02 14.80 15.48
CA GLN A 290 -11.63 14.02 14.41
C GLN A 290 -10.57 13.34 13.54
N LEU A 291 -9.39 13.95 13.38
CA LEU A 291 -8.29 13.39 12.62
C LEU A 291 -7.64 12.20 13.33
N ASP A 292 -7.54 12.23 14.67
CA ASP A 292 -7.00 11.12 15.48
C ASP A 292 -7.77 9.80 15.24
N VAL A 293 -9.08 9.87 14.93
CA VAL A 293 -9.90 8.67 14.63
C VAL A 293 -9.43 7.99 13.35
N PHE A 294 -8.97 8.75 12.37
CA PHE A 294 -8.46 8.20 11.11
C PHE A 294 -7.04 7.63 11.26
N GLU A 295 -6.24 8.12 12.22
CA GLU A 295 -4.93 7.55 12.53
C GLU A 295 -5.03 6.16 13.18
N ALA A 296 -6.16 5.85 13.82
CA ALA A 296 -6.42 4.53 14.42
C ALA A 296 -6.82 3.44 13.40
N LEU A 297 -7.01 3.81 12.12
CA LEU A 297 -7.31 2.88 11.04
C LEU A 297 -6.07 2.09 10.62
N PRO A 298 -6.25 0.84 10.14
CA PRO A 298 -5.13 -0.01 9.75
C PRO A 298 -4.30 0.64 8.63
N THR A 299 -2.97 0.50 8.74
CA THR A 299 -2.04 0.91 7.69
C THR A 299 -1.59 -0.30 6.86
N VAL A 300 -1.03 -0.05 5.67
CA VAL A 300 -0.45 -1.11 4.82
C VAL A 300 0.65 -1.86 5.56
N VAL A 301 1.41 -1.17 6.43
CA VAL A 301 2.51 -1.78 7.19
C VAL A 301 1.98 -2.71 8.29
N ASP A 302 0.97 -2.27 9.05
CA ASP A 302 0.35 -3.09 10.10
C ASP A 302 -0.39 -4.31 9.52
N PHE A 303 -1.00 -4.13 8.36
CA PHE A 303 -1.63 -5.21 7.63
C PHE A 303 -0.60 -6.26 7.20
N ALA A 304 0.50 -5.83 6.56
CA ALA A 304 1.52 -6.73 6.03
C ALA A 304 2.15 -7.60 7.14
N SER A 305 2.48 -7.01 8.29
CA SER A 305 3.02 -7.76 9.43
C SER A 305 2.01 -8.76 9.98
N GLY A 306 0.75 -8.35 10.17
CA GLY A 306 -0.27 -9.26 10.67
C GLY A 306 -0.69 -10.36 9.67
N LEU A 307 -0.49 -10.15 8.36
CA LEU A 307 -0.67 -11.18 7.34
C LEU A 307 0.50 -12.16 7.34
N GLU A 308 1.74 -11.68 7.51
CA GLU A 308 2.93 -12.51 7.64
C GLU A 308 2.81 -13.47 8.84
N ASP A 309 2.39 -12.97 10.01
CA ASP A 309 2.13 -13.80 11.20
C ASP A 309 1.10 -14.91 10.94
N LEU A 310 0.06 -14.61 10.15
CA LEU A 310 -0.98 -15.58 9.81
C LEU A 310 -0.48 -16.62 8.80
N GLU A 311 0.37 -16.22 7.86
CA GLU A 311 1.00 -17.12 6.90
C GLU A 311 2.01 -18.05 7.55
N ASP A 312 2.82 -17.54 8.49
CA ASP A 312 3.74 -18.36 9.28
C ASP A 312 2.99 -19.44 10.06
N GLU A 313 1.85 -19.09 10.64
CA GLU A 313 1.00 -20.07 11.33
C GLU A 313 0.39 -21.09 10.37
N TYR A 314 -0.07 -20.65 9.20
CA TYR A 314 -0.57 -21.56 8.16
C TYR A 314 0.53 -22.53 7.71
N HIS A 315 1.76 -22.05 7.49
CA HIS A 315 2.91 -22.89 7.14
C HIS A 315 3.29 -23.86 8.26
N ARG A 316 3.23 -23.45 9.53
CA ARG A 316 3.39 -24.35 10.68
C ARG A 316 2.37 -25.50 10.62
N LEU A 317 1.09 -25.19 10.35
CA LEU A 317 0.04 -26.21 10.27
C LEU A 317 0.17 -27.15 9.06
N LEU A 318 0.75 -26.68 7.96
CA LEU A 318 1.07 -27.54 6.81
C LEU A 318 2.21 -28.50 7.13
N THR A 319 3.30 -27.99 7.73
CA THR A 319 4.46 -28.82 8.08
C THR A 319 4.12 -29.88 9.13
N GLU A 320 3.28 -29.56 10.12
CA GLU A 320 2.76 -30.55 11.08
C GLU A 320 1.94 -31.66 10.39
N GLN A 321 1.18 -31.32 9.35
CA GLN A 321 0.43 -32.31 8.56
C GLN A 321 1.36 -33.21 7.74
N ASP A 322 2.38 -32.65 7.09
CA ASP A 322 3.36 -33.39 6.30
C ASP A 322 4.18 -34.36 7.17
N LEU A 323 4.44 -34.01 8.42
CA LEU A 323 5.08 -34.89 9.40
C LEU A 323 4.17 -36.04 9.85
N ALA A 324 2.86 -35.80 9.95
CA ALA A 324 1.87 -36.82 10.31
C ALA A 324 1.59 -37.81 9.15
N HIS A 325 1.78 -37.37 7.91
CA HIS A 325 1.63 -38.18 6.71
C HIS A 325 2.88 -38.05 5.82
N PRO A 326 3.99 -38.74 6.15
CA PRO A 326 5.17 -38.71 5.29
C PRO A 326 4.79 -39.21 3.90
N THR A 327 4.93 -38.36 2.90
CA THR A 327 4.77 -38.74 1.50
C THR A 327 5.65 -39.95 1.20
N PRO A 328 5.13 -41.00 0.56
CA PRO A 328 5.85 -42.26 0.35
C PRO A 328 7.20 -42.09 -0.38
N ASP A 329 7.37 -41.03 -1.18
CA ASP A 329 8.65 -40.71 -1.84
C ASP A 329 9.80 -40.43 -0.85
N ARG A 330 9.52 -39.89 0.34
CA ARG A 330 10.57 -39.65 1.37
C ARG A 330 10.98 -40.92 2.12
N LEU A 331 10.13 -41.95 2.13
CA LEU A 331 10.47 -43.24 2.73
C LEU A 331 11.42 -44.02 1.82
N ALA A 332 11.28 -43.90 0.50
CA ALA A 332 12.17 -44.52 -0.48
C ALA A 332 13.62 -43.99 -0.38
N ASP A 333 13.79 -42.68 -0.21
CA ASP A 333 15.13 -42.08 -0.05
C ASP A 333 15.77 -42.43 1.31
N SER A 334 14.98 -42.54 2.38
CA SER A 334 15.50 -42.90 3.71
C SER A 334 15.86 -44.39 3.87
N GLU A 335 15.22 -45.28 3.10
CA GLU A 335 15.62 -46.69 3.02
C GLU A 335 16.87 -46.88 2.16
N PHE A 336 17.06 -46.06 1.13
CA PHE A 336 18.26 -46.11 0.29
C PHE A 336 19.52 -45.71 1.05
N ASP A 337 19.46 -44.65 1.87
CA ASP A 337 20.59 -44.22 2.72
C ASP A 337 20.88 -45.15 3.92
N ARG A 338 19.96 -46.08 4.25
CA ARG A 338 20.19 -47.10 5.30
C ARG A 338 20.77 -48.40 4.76
N LEU A 339 20.76 -48.59 3.44
CA LEU A 339 21.24 -49.80 2.76
C LEU A 339 22.57 -49.59 2.02
N SER A 340 23.06 -48.36 1.97
CA SER A 340 24.44 -47.97 1.59
C SER A 340 25.31 -47.78 2.83
#